data_AF-A0A663ENP8-F1
#
_entry.id   AF-A0A663ENP8-F1
#
_cell.length_a   1.000
_cell.length_b   1.000
_cell.length_c   1.000
_cell.angle_alpha   90.00
_cell.angle_beta   90.00
_cell.angle_gamma   90.00
#
_symmetry.space_group_name_H-M   'P 1'
#
loop_
_entity.id
_entity.type
_entity.pdbx_description
1 polymer ?
#
loop_
_entity_poly.entity_id
_entity_poly.type
_entity_poly.pdbx_seq_one_letter_code
_entity_poly.pdbx_strand_id
1 'polypeptide(L)'
;MIDVYLMVHRHRTTILTEAKETTTVHELKKVVEGILKRPLEEQRLYKDDQLLDDDHRTLLDCGLSSRSCHPDVPATVGLAIFRTWQWHL
;
A
#
# COMPACT_ATOMS: atom_id res chain seq x y z
N MET A 1 19.63 -2.72 2.30
CA MET A 1 18.32 -2.75 1.62
C MET A 1 17.89 -1.33 1.36
N ILE A 2 17.40 -1.04 0.17
CA ILE A 2 17.18 0.32 -0.32
C ILE A 2 15.73 0.74 -0.06
N ASP A 3 15.53 2.03 0.22
CA ASP A 3 14.22 2.64 0.45
C ASP A 3 13.46 2.86 -0.85
N VAL A 4 12.13 2.79 -0.77
CA VAL A 4 11.17 3.17 -1.80
C VAL A 4 10.23 4.23 -1.27
N TYR A 5 9.88 5.18 -2.11
CA TYR A 5 8.98 6.28 -1.77
C TYR A 5 7.63 6.06 -2.46
N LEU A 6 6.56 6.12 -1.68
CA LEU A 6 5.21 5.74 -2.11
C LEU A 6 4.21 6.87 -1.87
N MET A 7 3.28 6.99 -2.81
CA MET A 7 2.03 7.73 -2.73
C MET A 7 0.87 6.75 -2.64
N VAL A 8 0.43 6.41 -1.44
CA VAL A 8 -0.78 5.60 -1.28
C VAL A 8 -1.99 6.50 -1.50
N HIS A 9 -2.69 6.33 -2.62
CA HIS A 9 -3.71 7.26 -3.10
C HIS A 9 -5.11 6.65 -3.12
N ARG A 10 -6.07 7.40 -2.58
CA ARG A 10 -7.51 7.08 -2.60
C ARG A 10 -8.35 8.35 -2.67
N HIS A 11 -9.18 8.48 -3.70
CA HIS A 11 -10.06 9.64 -3.89
C HIS A 11 -9.31 10.98 -3.77
N ARG A 12 -9.50 11.71 -2.66
CA ARG A 12 -8.82 12.99 -2.37
C ARG A 12 -7.74 12.86 -1.30
N THR A 13 -7.42 11.64 -0.88
CA THR A 13 -6.43 11.33 0.16
C THR A 13 -5.18 10.74 -0.49
N THR A 14 -4.02 11.29 -0.13
CA THR A 14 -2.71 10.75 -0.49
C THR A 14 -1.86 10.65 0.76
N ILE A 15 -1.35 9.46 1.05
CA ILE A 15 -0.37 9.22 2.12
C ILE A 15 1.00 9.13 1.46
N LEU A 16 1.90 10.03 1.83
CA LEU A 16 3.31 9.95 1.48
C LEU A 16 4.03 9.13 2.54
N THR A 17 4.70 8.06 2.13
CA THR A 17 5.41 7.17 3.05
C THR A 17 6.65 6.59 2.38
N GLU A 18 7.64 6.26 3.19
CA GLU A 18 8.81 5.49 2.79
C GLU A 18 8.71 4.07 3.36
N ALA A 19 9.25 3.11 2.62
CA ALA A 19 9.31 1.71 3.02
C ALA A 19 10.59 1.08 2.48
N LYS A 20 10.95 -0.11 2.97
CA LYS A 20 12.04 -0.89 2.36
C LYS A 20 11.50 -1.67 1.17
N GLU A 21 12.34 -1.94 0.18
CA GLU A 21 12.00 -2.87 -0.92
C GLU A 21 11.48 -4.22 -0.40
N THR A 22 11.98 -4.67 0.75
CA THR A 22 11.60 -5.92 1.42
C THR A 22 10.35 -5.82 2.29
N THR A 23 9.79 -4.62 2.47
CA THR A 23 8.51 -4.45 3.18
C THR A 23 7.44 -5.23 2.43
N THR A 24 6.59 -5.94 3.16
CA THR A 24 5.51 -6.74 2.59
C THR A 24 4.26 -5.90 2.32
N VAL A 25 3.40 -6.37 1.43
CA VAL A 25 2.07 -5.79 1.20
C VAL A 25 1.28 -5.69 2.51
N HIS A 26 1.38 -6.72 3.37
CA HIS A 26 0.76 -6.73 4.70
C HIS A 26 1.28 -5.60 5.60
N GLU A 27 2.58 -5.37 5.66
CA GLU A 27 3.17 -4.29 6.45
C GLU A 27 2.76 -2.90 5.91
N LEU A 28 2.68 -2.72 4.60
CA LEU A 28 2.18 -1.47 4.02
C LEU A 28 0.70 -1.23 4.38
N LYS A 29 -0.14 -2.27 4.40
CA LYS A 29 -1.52 -2.17 4.90
C LYS A 29 -1.59 -1.79 6.39
N LYS A 30 -0.64 -2.22 7.23
CA LYS A 30 -0.55 -1.77 8.64
C LYS A 30 -0.23 -0.28 8.76
N VAL A 31 0.62 0.26 7.89
CA VAL A 31 0.88 1.71 7.83
C VAL A 31 -0.42 2.46 7.50
N VAL A 32 -1.15 1.98 6.48
CA VAL A 32 -2.44 2.55 6.10
C VAL A 32 -3.48 2.42 7.21
N GLU A 33 -3.56 1.28 7.91
CA GLU A 33 -4.43 1.08 9.07
C GLU A 33 -4.11 2.07 10.19
N GLY A 34 -2.83 2.26 10.50
CA GLY A 34 -2.37 3.19 11.51
C GLY A 34 -2.82 4.64 11.24
N ILE A 35 -2.91 5.03 9.97
CA ILE A 35 -3.27 6.38 9.53
C ILE A 35 -4.78 6.55 9.34
N LEU A 36 -5.43 5.63 8.61
CA LEU A 36 -6.85 5.75 8.22
C LEU A 36 -7.81 5.05 9.17
N LYS A 37 -7.30 4.27 10.13
CA LYS A 37 -8.08 3.47 11.09
C LYS A 37 -9.05 2.51 10.40
N ARG A 38 -8.59 1.88 9.31
CA ARG A 38 -9.34 0.87 8.56
C ARG A 38 -8.67 -0.49 8.72
N PRO A 39 -9.40 -1.54 9.15
CA PRO A 39 -8.85 -2.89 9.27
C PRO A 39 -8.18 -3.36 7.98
N LEU A 40 -7.13 -4.19 8.09
CA LEU A 40 -6.40 -4.72 6.94
C LEU A 40 -7.31 -5.44 5.94
N GLU A 41 -8.33 -6.14 6.43
CA GLU A 41 -9.29 -6.91 5.63
C GLU A 41 -10.17 -6.02 4.76
N GLU A 42 -10.32 -4.74 5.12
CA GLU A 42 -11.07 -3.77 4.33
C GLU A 42 -10.20 -3.12 3.24
N GLN A 43 -8.89 -3.39 3.20
CA GLN A 43 -7.94 -2.70 2.33
C GLN A 43 -7.51 -3.55 1.14
N ARG A 44 -7.55 -2.95 -0.06
CA ARG A 44 -6.92 -3.47 -1.28
C ARG A 44 -5.94 -2.45 -1.83
N LEU A 45 -4.71 -2.90 -2.08
CA LEU A 45 -3.65 -2.10 -2.67
C LEU A 45 -3.48 -2.48 -4.14
N TYR A 46 -3.19 -1.48 -4.98
CA TYR A 46 -3.04 -1.67 -6.42
C TYR A 46 -1.78 -0.97 -6.93
N LYS A 47 -1.15 -1.57 -7.94
CA LYS A 47 -0.13 -0.94 -8.77
C LYS A 47 -0.57 -1.01 -10.22
N ASP A 48 -0.74 0.12 -10.90
CA ASP A 48 -1.13 0.18 -12.32
C ASP A 48 -2.34 -0.75 -12.63
N ASP A 49 -3.40 -0.67 -11.81
CA ASP A 49 -4.61 -1.51 -11.83
C ASP A 49 -4.43 -2.99 -11.42
N GLN A 50 -3.20 -3.47 -11.21
CA GLN A 50 -2.94 -4.80 -10.68
C GLN A 50 -3.15 -4.84 -9.15
N LEU A 51 -4.05 -5.71 -8.70
CA LEU A 51 -4.25 -5.98 -7.28
C LEU A 51 -2.99 -6.63 -6.67
N LEU A 52 -2.54 -6.09 -5.54
CA LEU A 52 -1.52 -6.71 -4.69
C LEU A 52 -2.24 -7.66 -3.72
N ASP A 53 -2.48 -8.88 -4.19
CA ASP A 53 -3.35 -9.89 -3.55
C ASP A 53 -2.66 -10.77 -2.52
N ASP A 54 -1.37 -11.06 -2.71
CA ASP A 54 -0.54 -11.80 -1.75
C ASP A 54 0.12 -10.84 -0.73
N ASP A 55 -0.33 -10.96 0.51
CA ASP A 55 0.14 -10.18 1.65
C ASP A 55 1.62 -10.41 1.99
N HIS A 56 2.20 -11.54 1.59
CA HIS A 56 3.59 -11.90 1.87
C HIS A 56 4.58 -11.40 0.81
N ARG A 57 4.09 -11.00 -0.38
CA ARG A 57 4.95 -10.42 -1.40
C ARG A 57 5.55 -9.12 -0.90
N THR A 58 6.84 -8.95 -1.20
CA THR A 58 7.53 -7.69 -0.92
C THR A 58 7.12 -6.62 -1.93
N LEU A 59 7.37 -5.36 -1.59
CA LEU A 59 7.20 -4.24 -2.53
C LEU A 59 8.03 -4.47 -3.80
N LEU A 60 9.25 -5.02 -3.67
CA LEU A 60 10.08 -5.41 -4.80
C LEU A 60 9.42 -6.49 -5.67
N ASP A 61 8.84 -7.54 -5.06
CA ASP A 61 8.10 -8.58 -5.80
C ASP A 61 6.88 -7.99 -6.53
N CYS A 62 6.33 -6.90 -6.01
CA CYS A 62 5.24 -6.13 -6.62
C CYS A 62 5.73 -5.13 -7.69
N GLY A 63 7.03 -5.09 -8.00
CA GLY A 63 7.62 -4.18 -8.98
C GLY A 63 7.81 -2.74 -8.48
N LEU A 64 7.75 -2.52 -7.17
CA LEU A 64 8.06 -1.24 -6.52
C LEU A 64 9.52 -1.31 -6.03
N SER A 65 10.44 -0.84 -6.89
CA SER A 65 11.88 -0.85 -6.62
C SER A 65 12.43 0.55 -6.41
N SER A 66 13.53 0.66 -5.68
CA SER A 66 14.25 1.91 -5.42
C SER A 66 14.75 2.60 -6.70
N ARG A 67 14.97 1.83 -7.77
CA ARG A 67 15.33 2.38 -9.10
C ARG A 67 14.20 3.20 -9.72
N SER A 68 12.96 2.77 -9.51
CA SER A 68 11.76 3.40 -10.09
C SER A 68 11.02 4.30 -9.11
N CYS A 69 11.26 4.17 -7.81
CA CYS A 69 10.49 4.78 -6.73
C CYS A 69 11.42 5.53 -5.77
N HIS A 70 11.88 6.71 -6.15
CA HIS A 70 12.82 7.56 -5.40
C HIS A 70 12.14 8.86 -4.93
N PRO A 71 12.73 9.68 -4.03
CA PRO A 71 12.04 10.80 -3.40
C PRO A 71 11.36 11.77 -4.37
N ASP A 72 12.01 12.07 -5.48
CA ASP A 72 11.50 12.99 -6.51
C ASP A 72 10.43 12.36 -7.41
N VAL A 73 10.36 11.02 -7.44
CA VAL A 73 9.45 10.23 -8.28
C VAL A 73 8.88 9.06 -7.44
N PRO A 74 7.98 9.36 -6.48
CA PRO A 74 7.35 8.33 -5.67
C PRO A 74 6.39 7.48 -6.51
N ALA A 75 6.32 6.18 -6.24
CA ALA A 75 5.35 5.32 -6.92
C ALA A 75 3.94 5.51 -6.36
N THR A 76 2.96 5.55 -7.25
CA THR A 76 1.55 5.57 -6.83
C THR A 76 1.07 4.15 -6.53
N VAL A 77 0.51 3.97 -5.33
CA VAL A 77 -0.18 2.74 -4.91
C VAL A 77 -1.64 3.10 -4.70
N GLY A 78 -2.53 2.53 -5.50
CA GLY A 78 -3.97 2.74 -5.34
C GLY A 78 -4.49 2.06 -4.08
N LEU A 79 -5.34 2.72 -3.30
CA LEU A 79 -6.01 2.13 -2.14
C LEU A 79 -7.52 2.13 -2.36
N ALA A 80 -8.12 0.94 -2.31
CA ALA A 80 -9.57 0.78 -2.19
C ALA A 80 -9.91 0.29 -0.77
N ILE A 81 -10.94 0.91 -0.18
CA ILE A 81 -11.51 0.49 1.10
C ILE A 81 -12.91 -0.05 0.83
N PHE A 82 -13.21 -1.27 1.29
CA PHE A 82 -14.52 -1.88 1.17
C PHE A 82 -15.08 -2.24 2.55
N ARG A 83 -16.38 -2.07 2.74
CA ARG A 83 -17.05 -2.50 3.97
C ARG A 83 -17.26 -4.01 3.87
N THR A 84 -16.51 -4.79 4.65
CA THR A 84 -16.99 -6.13 5.00
C THR A 84 -18.20 -5.94 5.91
N TRP A 85 -19.25 -6.71 5.69
CA TRP A 85 -20.53 -6.53 6.38
C TRP A 85 -20.33 -6.55 7.90
N GLN A 86 -20.54 -5.39 8.54
CA GLN A 86 -20.68 -5.27 9.98
C GLN A 86 -22.03 -5.89 10.38
N TRP A 87 -22.10 -7.21 10.49
CA TRP A 87 -23.20 -7.86 11.20
C TRP A 87 -23.00 -7.57 12.69
N HIS A 88 -23.51 -6.44 13.15
CA HIS A 88 -23.71 -6.22 14.58
C HIS A 88 -25.10 -6.79 14.90
N LEU A 89 -25.12 -8.03 15.40
CA LEU A 89 -26.15 -8.50 16.32
C LEU A 89 -25.90 -7.84 17.69
#